data_AF-A0A2V6SC44-F1
#
_entry.id   AF-A0A2V6SC44-F1
#
_cell.length_a   1.000
_cell.length_b   1.000
_cell.length_c   1.000
_cell.angle_alpha   90.00
_cell.angle_beta   90.00
_cell.angle_gamma   90.00
#
_symmetry.space_group_name_H-M   'P 1'
#
loop_
_entity.id
_entity.type
_entity.pdbx_description
1 polymer ?
#
loop_
_entity_poly.entity_id
_entity_poly.type
_entity_poly.pdbx_seq_one_letter_code
_entity_poly.pdbx_strand_id
1 'polypeptide(L)'
;MADPGSGPPGAAVLSGRSRDPFTARAGGTATVTSAPPLVGGIIAAGEGSRLREAGFPVPKPMVRVAGVPLLESVIRNFAAAGIARISIIVNERERDCVEWASGRFPDITLDWTVKTTASSLESFAIVAGGPAAGRMLISTVDAWCRPADFAGFVEAARRRPEETTVLGLTPLVADEKPLGARIDGRGRITALGIPEPALVTAGMYLVSARARRLAPGAPCARLRDYLGWLLKEGEPMYGETIETVVDVDRAEDVALAESLAARPS
;
A
#
# COMPACT_ATOMS: atom_id res chain seq x y z
N MET A 1 76.98 -53.17 -20.53
CA MET A 1 78.26 -52.55 -20.96
C MET A 1 78.15 -51.08 -20.59
N ALA A 2 79.06 -50.62 -19.71
CA ALA A 2 79.23 -49.28 -19.13
C ALA A 2 78.19 -48.77 -18.09
N ASP A 3 78.63 -48.83 -16.82
CA ASP A 3 78.34 -47.98 -15.64
C ASP A 3 79.37 -46.79 -15.65
N PRO A 4 79.46 -45.79 -14.74
CA PRO A 4 78.61 -45.34 -13.61
C PRO A 4 78.37 -43.81 -13.51
N GLY A 5 77.50 -43.39 -12.59
CA GLY A 5 77.37 -42.00 -12.14
C GLY A 5 76.63 -41.85 -10.80
N SER A 6 77.36 -42.10 -9.71
CA SER A 6 77.16 -41.72 -8.29
C SER A 6 76.42 -40.38 -8.06
N GLY A 7 75.62 -40.09 -7.01
CA GLY A 7 75.39 -40.60 -5.64
C GLY A 7 74.64 -39.51 -4.80
N PRO A 8 74.14 -39.79 -3.56
CA PRO A 8 72.93 -39.21 -2.92
C PRO A 8 73.26 -38.25 -1.70
N PRO A 9 72.42 -37.95 -0.66
CA PRO A 9 71.03 -38.35 -0.32
C PRO A 9 70.10 -37.24 0.25
N GLY A 10 68.82 -37.59 0.50
CA GLY A 10 67.89 -36.79 1.27
C GLY A 10 66.52 -37.45 1.41
N ALA A 11 66.46 -38.56 2.15
CA ALA A 11 65.22 -39.26 2.46
C ALA A 11 64.37 -38.45 3.45
N ALA A 12 63.06 -38.36 3.18
CA ALA A 12 62.05 -38.50 4.22
C ALA A 12 60.72 -38.93 3.57
N VAL A 13 60.42 -40.21 3.79
CA VAL A 13 59.14 -40.86 3.57
C VAL A 13 58.14 -40.31 4.60
N LEU A 14 56.89 -40.04 4.21
CA LEU A 14 55.71 -40.66 4.82
C LEU A 14 54.39 -40.18 4.17
N SER A 15 53.75 -41.17 3.54
CA SER A 15 52.31 -41.50 3.54
C SER A 15 51.26 -40.40 3.32
N GLY A 16 50.41 -40.59 2.31
CA GLY A 16 49.10 -39.96 2.30
C GLY A 16 48.31 -40.07 1.01
N ARG A 17 47.81 -41.28 0.72
CA ARG A 17 46.56 -41.59 0.00
C ARG A 17 45.99 -40.57 -1.02
N SER A 18 45.98 -41.02 -2.27
CA SER A 18 45.02 -40.73 -3.35
C SER A 18 43.62 -40.32 -2.87
N ARG A 19 43.09 -39.21 -3.41
CA ARG A 19 41.66 -39.05 -3.76
C ARG A 19 41.41 -37.86 -4.71
N ASP A 20 40.45 -38.12 -5.58
CA ASP A 20 39.96 -37.41 -6.76
C ASP A 20 39.60 -35.92 -6.66
N PRO A 21 39.44 -35.23 -7.81
CA PRO A 21 39.21 -33.80 -7.90
C PRO A 21 37.72 -33.46 -7.94
N PHE A 22 37.19 -32.76 -6.94
CA PHE A 22 35.91 -32.04 -7.09
C PHE A 22 35.71 -31.00 -5.99
N THR A 23 36.29 -29.81 -6.11
CA THR A 23 35.81 -28.62 -5.37
C THR A 23 36.19 -27.34 -6.11
N ALA A 24 35.29 -26.88 -6.98
CA ALA A 24 35.19 -25.47 -7.33
C ALA A 24 33.70 -25.09 -7.31
N ARG A 25 33.21 -24.65 -6.16
CA ARG A 25 32.01 -23.81 -6.06
C ARG A 25 32.37 -22.60 -5.22
N ALA A 26 32.67 -21.51 -5.91
CA ALA A 26 32.72 -20.19 -5.32
C ALA A 26 31.29 -19.83 -4.86
N GLY A 27 31.10 -19.77 -3.55
CA GLY A 27 29.90 -19.25 -2.92
C GLY A 27 29.87 -17.73 -3.08
N GLY A 28 29.17 -17.25 -4.11
CA GLY A 28 28.61 -15.92 -4.11
C GLY A 28 27.21 -16.00 -3.51
N THR A 29 27.08 -15.89 -2.19
CA THR A 29 25.80 -15.55 -1.57
C THR A 29 25.47 -14.14 -2.02
N ALA A 30 24.70 -14.03 -3.10
CA ALA A 30 23.99 -12.79 -3.39
C ALA A 30 23.14 -12.50 -2.15
N THR A 31 23.50 -11.45 -1.42
CA THR A 31 22.61 -10.83 -0.46
C THR A 31 21.37 -10.41 -1.24
N VAL A 32 20.30 -11.20 -1.13
CA VAL A 32 18.97 -10.76 -1.50
C VAL A 32 18.68 -9.63 -0.53
N THR A 33 19.00 -8.41 -0.94
CA THR A 33 18.49 -7.22 -0.27
C THR A 33 16.99 -7.22 -0.56
N SER A 34 16.23 -7.96 0.26
CA SER A 34 14.77 -7.92 0.18
C SER A 34 14.37 -6.47 0.41
N ALA A 35 13.57 -5.92 -0.50
CA ALA A 35 12.99 -4.60 -0.33
C ALA A 35 12.40 -4.49 1.10
N PRO A 36 12.57 -3.33 1.77
CA PRO A 36 12.08 -3.17 3.13
C PRO A 36 10.58 -3.53 3.20
N PRO A 37 10.13 -4.14 4.30
CA PRO A 37 8.74 -4.52 4.45
C PRO A 37 7.84 -3.29 4.29
N LEU A 38 6.77 -3.46 3.52
CA LEU A 38 5.81 -2.39 3.26
C LEU A 38 5.08 -2.05 4.56
N VAL A 39 4.89 -0.75 4.84
CA VAL A 39 4.05 -0.28 5.95
C VAL A 39 2.76 0.32 5.40
N GLY A 40 1.74 0.36 6.27
CA GLY A 40 0.40 0.82 5.94
C GLY A 40 0.08 2.20 6.51
N GLY A 41 -0.79 2.92 5.82
CA GLY A 41 -1.48 4.11 6.29
C GLY A 41 -2.99 4.01 6.10
N ILE A 42 -3.78 4.45 7.09
CA ILE A 42 -5.24 4.57 6.96
C ILE A 42 -5.66 5.99 7.29
N ILE A 43 -6.35 6.63 6.34
CA ILE A 43 -6.97 7.94 6.51
C ILE A 43 -8.44 7.75 6.89
N ALA A 44 -8.75 7.99 8.16
CA ALA A 44 -10.07 7.80 8.75
C ALA A 44 -10.55 9.06 9.49
N ALA A 45 -10.10 10.26 9.10
CA ALA A 45 -10.40 11.51 9.80
C ALA A 45 -11.48 12.40 9.13
N GLY A 46 -12.13 11.89 8.08
CA GLY A 46 -13.25 12.57 7.44
C GLY A 46 -14.48 12.63 8.34
N GLU A 47 -15.33 13.66 8.18
CA GLU A 47 -16.46 13.89 9.11
C GLU A 47 -17.62 12.89 8.96
N GLY A 48 -17.70 12.17 7.84
CA GLY A 48 -18.81 11.26 7.54
C GLY A 48 -20.19 11.94 7.59
N SER A 49 -20.26 13.24 7.32
CA SER A 49 -21.47 14.07 7.50
C SER A 49 -22.68 13.49 6.78
N ARG A 50 -22.51 13.03 5.54
CA ARG A 50 -23.56 12.43 4.72
C ARG A 50 -24.15 11.16 5.33
N LEU A 51 -23.31 10.28 5.89
CA LEU A 51 -23.78 9.07 6.60
C LEU A 51 -24.53 9.45 7.89
N ARG A 52 -24.04 10.46 8.62
CA ARG A 52 -24.71 10.97 9.82
C ARG A 52 -26.07 11.59 9.50
N GLU A 53 -26.16 12.38 8.43
CA GLU A 53 -27.41 12.95 7.92
C GLU A 53 -28.40 11.86 7.47
N ALA A 54 -27.89 10.76 6.94
CA ALA A 54 -28.68 9.57 6.61
C ALA A 54 -29.08 8.72 7.84
N GLY A 55 -28.71 9.13 9.06
CA GLY A 55 -29.12 8.50 10.31
C GLY A 55 -28.24 7.34 10.79
N PHE A 56 -27.03 7.18 10.25
CA PHE A 56 -26.09 6.18 10.77
C PHE A 56 -25.61 6.60 12.18
N PRO A 57 -25.82 5.75 13.21
CA PRO A 57 -25.56 6.14 14.62
C PRO A 57 -24.10 5.98 15.03
N VAL A 58 -23.25 5.48 14.14
CA VAL A 58 -21.83 5.17 14.38
C VAL A 58 -20.95 6.09 13.52
N PRO A 59 -19.71 6.38 13.96
CA PRO A 59 -18.76 7.12 13.14
C PRO A 59 -18.43 6.36 11.84
N LYS A 60 -17.97 7.07 10.80
CA LYS A 60 -17.73 6.49 9.47
C LYS A 60 -16.84 5.24 9.51
N PRO A 61 -15.70 5.21 10.22
CA PRO A 61 -14.84 4.02 10.30
C PRO A 61 -15.55 2.78 10.86
N MET A 62 -16.65 2.97 11.61
CA MET A 62 -17.43 1.92 12.27
C MET A 62 -18.70 1.52 11.51
N VAL A 63 -19.03 2.20 10.40
CA VAL A 63 -20.08 1.72 9.49
C VAL A 63 -19.69 0.34 8.98
N ARG A 64 -20.67 -0.55 8.85
CA ARG A 64 -20.46 -1.96 8.51
C ARG A 64 -20.88 -2.24 7.07
N VAL A 65 -20.10 -3.10 6.43
CA VAL A 65 -20.48 -3.80 5.19
C VAL A 65 -20.30 -5.30 5.45
N ALA A 66 -21.30 -6.12 5.13
CA ALA A 66 -21.35 -7.54 5.42
C ALA A 66 -21.05 -7.87 6.91
N GLY A 67 -21.54 -7.00 7.81
CA GLY A 67 -21.32 -7.13 9.25
C GLY A 67 -19.92 -6.72 9.74
N VAL A 68 -19.01 -6.31 8.86
CA VAL A 68 -17.63 -5.92 9.19
C VAL A 68 -17.45 -4.40 9.13
N PRO A 69 -16.95 -3.74 10.18
CA PRO A 69 -16.61 -2.31 10.15
C PRO A 69 -15.63 -1.96 9.00
N LEU A 70 -15.79 -0.79 8.40
CA LEU A 70 -14.91 -0.30 7.34
C LEU A 70 -13.43 -0.29 7.78
N LEU A 71 -13.15 0.23 8.97
CA LEU A 71 -11.80 0.22 9.57
C LEU A 71 -11.24 -1.20 9.69
N GLU A 72 -12.05 -2.14 10.15
CA GLU A 72 -11.67 -3.54 10.28
C GLU A 72 -11.35 -4.18 8.92
N SER A 73 -12.16 -3.88 7.91
CA SER A 73 -11.95 -4.35 6.54
C SER A 73 -10.58 -3.92 6.01
N VAL A 74 -10.23 -2.63 6.16
CA VAL A 74 -8.94 -2.10 5.70
C VAL A 74 -7.76 -2.70 6.48
N ILE A 75 -7.88 -2.84 7.80
CA ILE A 75 -6.82 -3.46 8.63
C ILE A 75 -6.59 -4.92 8.21
N ARG A 76 -7.66 -5.71 8.02
CA ARG A 76 -7.58 -7.11 7.57
C ARG A 76 -6.98 -7.21 6.16
N ASN A 77 -7.35 -6.31 5.26
CA ASN A 77 -6.78 -6.23 3.92
C ASN A 77 -5.26 -5.95 3.96
N PHE A 78 -4.82 -5.04 4.81
CA PHE A 78 -3.40 -4.72 4.99
C PHE A 78 -2.64 -5.91 5.58
N ALA A 79 -3.21 -6.57 6.59
CA ALA A 79 -2.64 -7.78 7.17
C ALA A 79 -2.44 -8.89 6.12
N ALA A 80 -3.47 -9.14 5.29
CA ALA A 80 -3.42 -10.10 4.19
C ALA A 80 -2.35 -9.74 3.13
N ALA A 81 -2.04 -8.46 2.96
CA ALA A 81 -0.96 -7.95 2.11
C ALA A 81 0.44 -7.97 2.78
N GLY A 82 0.56 -8.59 3.96
CA GLY A 82 1.82 -8.73 4.70
C GLY A 82 2.27 -7.46 5.43
N ILE A 83 1.36 -6.52 5.67
CA ILE A 83 1.64 -5.27 6.41
C ILE A 83 1.33 -5.50 7.90
N ALA A 84 2.38 -5.46 8.72
CA ALA A 84 2.27 -5.63 10.17
C ALA A 84 2.34 -4.32 10.97
N ARG A 85 2.49 -3.16 10.31
CA ARG A 85 2.51 -1.84 10.94
C ARG A 85 1.70 -0.84 10.15
N ILE A 86 0.75 -0.18 10.81
CA ILE A 86 -0.22 0.72 10.17
C ILE A 86 -0.31 2.03 10.94
N SER A 87 -0.03 3.16 10.29
CA SER A 87 -0.31 4.50 10.82
C SER A 87 -1.74 4.90 10.49
N ILE A 88 -2.54 5.22 11.50
CA ILE A 88 -3.98 5.50 11.35
C ILE A 88 -4.27 6.88 11.91
N ILE A 89 -4.94 7.73 11.14
CA ILE A 89 -5.49 8.99 11.63
C ILE A 89 -7.01 8.90 11.74
N VAL A 90 -7.56 9.28 12.88
CA VAL A 90 -9.00 9.44 13.11
C VAL A 90 -9.31 10.85 13.61
N ASN A 91 -10.54 11.30 13.36
CA ASN A 91 -11.03 12.57 13.89
C ASN A 91 -11.10 12.51 15.42
N GLU A 92 -10.96 13.64 16.12
CA GLU A 92 -11.05 13.67 17.58
C GLU A 92 -12.39 13.16 18.12
N ARG A 93 -13.47 13.35 17.35
CA ARG A 93 -14.81 12.86 17.67
C ARG A 93 -14.95 11.34 17.53
N GLU A 94 -13.98 10.69 16.90
CA GLU A 94 -13.99 9.25 16.60
C GLU A 94 -12.97 8.47 17.44
N ARG A 95 -12.57 9.03 18.59
CA ARG A 95 -11.63 8.40 19.54
C ARG A 95 -12.04 6.99 19.94
N ASP A 96 -13.34 6.71 20.02
CA ASP A 96 -13.89 5.39 20.34
C ASP A 96 -13.44 4.31 19.35
N CYS A 97 -13.04 4.68 18.12
CA CYS A 97 -12.45 3.74 17.15
C CYS A 97 -11.10 3.18 17.64
N VAL A 98 -10.32 3.98 18.36
CA VAL A 98 -9.04 3.57 18.94
C VAL A 98 -9.26 2.52 20.03
N GLU A 99 -10.21 2.80 20.92
CA GLU A 99 -10.60 1.89 22.01
C GLU A 99 -11.20 0.61 21.45
N TRP A 100 -12.04 0.72 20.41
CA TRP A 100 -12.56 -0.42 19.68
C TRP A 100 -11.43 -1.24 19.04
N ALA A 101 -10.42 -0.64 18.41
CA ALA A 101 -9.34 -1.42 17.80
C ALA A 101 -8.38 -2.07 18.82
N SER A 102 -8.34 -1.55 20.05
CA SER A 102 -7.43 -2.01 21.11
C SER A 102 -7.57 -3.51 21.38
N GLY A 103 -6.45 -4.24 21.31
CA GLY A 103 -6.38 -5.68 21.57
C GLY A 103 -7.04 -6.58 20.51
N ARG A 104 -7.69 -6.03 19.47
CA ARG A 104 -8.35 -6.83 18.40
C ARG A 104 -7.40 -7.32 17.32
N PHE A 105 -6.25 -6.66 17.18
CA PHE A 105 -5.25 -6.95 16.14
C PHE A 105 -3.87 -7.18 16.77
N PRO A 106 -3.67 -8.29 17.52
CA PRO A 106 -2.45 -8.52 18.30
C PRO A 106 -1.18 -8.64 17.46
N ASP A 107 -1.31 -9.09 16.20
CA ASP A 107 -0.19 -9.28 15.27
C ASP A 107 0.14 -8.01 14.45
N ILE A 108 -0.57 -6.91 14.68
CA ILE A 108 -0.44 -5.66 13.91
C ILE A 108 -0.15 -4.51 14.87
N THR A 109 0.95 -3.80 14.61
CA THR A 109 1.24 -2.54 15.29
C THR A 109 0.38 -1.42 14.69
N LEU A 110 -0.55 -0.88 15.46
CA LEU A 110 -1.40 0.24 15.06
C LEU A 110 -0.89 1.54 15.71
N ASP A 111 -0.33 2.44 14.89
CA ASP A 111 0.15 3.76 15.33
C ASP A 111 -0.97 4.79 15.12
N TRP A 112 -1.59 5.23 16.21
CA TRP A 112 -2.75 6.12 16.14
C TRP A 112 -2.36 7.59 16.22
N THR A 113 -2.99 8.40 15.37
CA THR A 113 -3.09 9.86 15.54
C THR A 113 -4.57 10.23 15.66
N VAL A 114 -4.95 10.85 16.78
CA VAL A 114 -6.30 11.37 16.98
C VAL A 114 -6.23 12.88 16.80
N LYS A 115 -6.73 13.38 15.66
CA LYS A 115 -6.66 14.80 15.32
C LYS A 115 -7.74 15.20 14.32
N THR A 116 -8.42 16.30 14.62
CA THR A 116 -9.25 17.01 13.63
C THR A 116 -8.33 17.78 12.68
N THR A 117 -8.32 17.42 11.41
CA THR A 117 -7.52 18.09 10.38
C THR A 117 -8.36 19.08 9.58
N ALA A 118 -7.77 20.19 9.15
CA ALA A 118 -8.41 21.19 8.30
C ALA A 118 -8.69 20.67 6.88
N SER A 119 -8.03 19.58 6.45
CA SER A 119 -8.17 19.08 5.09
C SER A 119 -7.72 17.61 4.92
N SER A 120 -8.14 16.97 3.83
CA SER A 120 -7.71 15.60 3.52
C SER A 120 -6.23 15.49 3.15
N LEU A 121 -5.61 16.56 2.64
CA LEU A 121 -4.16 16.58 2.44
C LEU A 121 -3.42 16.62 3.78
N GLU A 122 -3.91 17.36 4.77
CA GLU A 122 -3.28 17.35 6.10
C GLU A 122 -3.36 15.96 6.74
N SER A 123 -4.52 15.30 6.66
CA SER A 123 -4.66 13.90 7.09
C SER A 123 -3.68 12.97 6.37
N PHE A 124 -3.57 13.10 5.04
CA PHE A 124 -2.61 12.34 4.25
C PHE A 124 -1.17 12.61 4.68
N ALA A 125 -0.77 13.87 4.86
CA ALA A 125 0.60 14.23 5.23
C ALA A 125 1.00 13.65 6.59
N ILE A 126 0.09 13.64 7.56
CA ILE A 126 0.31 13.01 8.87
C ILE A 126 0.55 11.51 8.72
N VAL A 127 -0.33 10.80 8.01
CA VAL A 127 -0.21 9.35 7.79
C VAL A 127 1.04 9.01 6.98
N ALA A 128 1.26 9.73 5.87
CA ALA A 128 2.40 9.55 4.98
C ALA A 128 3.74 9.89 5.66
N GLY A 129 3.74 10.71 6.72
CA GLY A 129 4.91 11.00 7.55
C GLY A 129 5.36 9.86 8.46
N GLY A 130 4.65 8.72 8.48
CA GLY A 130 4.99 7.53 9.26
C GLY A 130 6.35 6.90 8.93
N PRO A 131 6.77 5.85 9.68
CA PRO A 131 8.17 5.39 9.73
C PRO A 131 8.68 4.59 8.51
N ALA A 132 8.01 4.62 7.35
CA ALA A 132 8.51 3.89 6.19
C ALA A 132 9.76 4.53 5.55
N ALA A 133 10.78 3.71 5.31
CA ALA A 133 11.95 4.09 4.53
C ALA A 133 11.68 4.21 3.02
N GLY A 134 10.74 3.40 2.50
CA GLY A 134 10.42 3.29 1.08
C GLY A 134 8.98 3.69 0.75
N ARG A 135 8.37 2.93 -0.17
CA ARG A 135 6.95 3.05 -0.50
C ARG A 135 6.08 2.78 0.73
N MET A 136 4.88 3.36 0.75
CA MET A 136 3.87 3.15 1.79
C MET A 136 2.52 2.91 1.14
N LEU A 137 1.80 1.86 1.58
CA LEU A 137 0.43 1.61 1.13
C LEU A 137 -0.52 2.43 1.99
N ILE A 138 -1.28 3.33 1.38
CA ILE A 138 -2.21 4.22 2.06
C ILE A 138 -3.60 3.99 1.50
N SER A 139 -4.59 3.82 2.37
CA SER A 139 -6.00 3.73 1.99
C SER A 139 -6.80 4.80 2.75
N THR A 140 -7.80 5.39 2.10
CA THR A 140 -8.91 5.99 2.83
C THR A 140 -9.75 4.87 3.45
N VAL A 141 -10.38 5.13 4.60
CA VAL A 141 -11.13 4.11 5.36
C VAL A 141 -12.41 3.66 4.65
N ASP A 142 -12.91 4.50 3.76
CA ASP A 142 -14.19 4.39 3.06
C ASP A 142 -14.11 3.65 1.72
N ALA A 143 -12.92 3.39 1.21
CA ALA A 143 -12.70 2.64 -0.01
C ALA A 143 -12.93 1.13 0.23
N TRP A 144 -14.17 0.68 0.07
CA TRP A 144 -14.53 -0.73 0.24
C TRP A 144 -14.39 -1.50 -1.08
N CYS A 145 -13.74 -2.67 -1.03
CA CYS A 145 -13.69 -3.65 -2.11
C CYS A 145 -13.57 -5.06 -1.52
N ARG A 146 -13.64 -6.11 -2.36
CA ARG A 146 -13.43 -7.47 -1.87
C ARG A 146 -11.95 -7.69 -1.49
N PRO A 147 -11.67 -8.55 -0.50
CA PRO A 147 -10.28 -8.85 -0.12
C PRO A 147 -9.40 -9.35 -1.27
N ALA A 148 -9.96 -10.15 -2.19
CA ALA A 148 -9.22 -10.63 -3.36
C ALA A 148 -8.87 -9.50 -4.34
N ASP A 149 -9.78 -8.54 -4.53
CA ASP A 149 -9.58 -7.37 -5.38
C ASP A 149 -8.47 -6.47 -4.80
N PHE A 150 -8.49 -6.25 -3.48
CA PHE A 150 -7.44 -5.53 -2.76
C PHE A 150 -6.07 -6.22 -2.91
N ALA A 151 -6.01 -7.54 -2.70
CA ALA A 151 -4.77 -8.30 -2.84
C ALA A 151 -4.23 -8.23 -4.27
N GLY A 152 -5.09 -8.36 -5.28
CA GLY A 152 -4.73 -8.22 -6.68
C GLY A 152 -4.11 -6.86 -7.00
N PHE A 153 -4.69 -5.78 -6.48
CA PHE A 153 -4.13 -4.44 -6.58
C PHE A 153 -2.75 -4.33 -5.95
N VAL A 154 -2.58 -4.78 -4.71
CA VAL A 154 -1.29 -4.66 -4.01
C VAL A 154 -0.19 -5.43 -4.74
N GLU A 155 -0.49 -6.64 -5.21
CA GLU A 155 0.45 -7.45 -5.99
C GLU A 155 0.84 -6.77 -7.30
N ALA A 156 -0.13 -6.17 -8.01
CA ALA A 156 0.14 -5.42 -9.24
C ALA A 156 0.97 -4.16 -8.97
N ALA A 157 0.61 -3.39 -7.94
CA ALA A 157 1.32 -2.18 -7.56
C ALA A 157 2.77 -2.45 -7.12
N ARG A 158 3.02 -3.54 -6.39
CA ARG A 158 4.37 -3.95 -5.98
C ARG A 158 5.30 -4.22 -7.16
N ARG A 159 4.78 -4.72 -8.29
CA ARG A 159 5.55 -4.99 -9.52
C ARG A 159 5.95 -3.73 -10.29
N ARG A 160 5.37 -2.56 -9.96
CA ARG A 160 5.80 -1.28 -10.54
C ARG A 160 7.16 -0.84 -9.97
N PRO A 161 7.95 -0.04 -10.72
CA PRO A 161 9.24 0.46 -10.25
C PRO A 161 9.16 1.11 -8.87
N GLU A 162 10.20 0.95 -8.05
CA GLU A 162 10.18 1.30 -6.62
C GLU A 162 10.00 2.80 -6.36
N GLU A 163 10.45 3.63 -7.29
CA GLU A 163 10.41 5.09 -7.21
C GLU A 163 9.06 5.67 -7.65
N THR A 164 8.10 4.82 -8.05
CA THR A 164 6.81 5.26 -8.59
C THR A 164 5.72 5.30 -7.53
N THR A 165 4.79 6.23 -7.71
CA THR A 165 3.51 6.23 -6.99
C THR A 165 2.48 5.45 -7.82
N VAL A 166 1.76 4.51 -7.21
CA VAL A 166 0.72 3.72 -7.88
C VAL A 166 -0.64 4.07 -7.27
N LEU A 167 -1.61 4.43 -8.11
CA LEU A 167 -2.99 4.68 -7.68
C LEU A 167 -3.86 3.46 -8.01
N GLY A 168 -4.70 3.05 -7.07
CA GLY A 168 -5.86 2.22 -7.37
C GLY A 168 -6.85 3.05 -8.18
N LEU A 169 -7.28 2.51 -9.32
CA LEU A 169 -8.28 3.12 -10.20
C LEU A 169 -9.50 2.21 -10.30
N THR A 170 -10.69 2.77 -10.46
CA THR A 170 -11.92 1.99 -10.64
C THR A 170 -12.76 2.56 -11.79
N PRO A 171 -13.40 1.72 -12.61
CA PRO A 171 -14.42 2.17 -13.57
C PRO A 171 -15.78 2.43 -12.90
N LEU A 172 -15.97 1.95 -11.66
CA LEU A 172 -17.18 2.20 -10.88
C LEU A 172 -17.17 3.63 -10.35
N VAL A 173 -17.87 4.53 -11.05
CA VAL A 173 -18.02 5.93 -10.64
C VAL A 173 -19.26 6.07 -9.77
N ALA A 174 -19.08 5.97 -8.46
CA ALA A 174 -20.13 6.24 -7.45
C ALA A 174 -19.91 7.58 -6.70
N ASP A 175 -18.73 8.20 -6.82
CA ASP A 175 -18.42 9.50 -6.21
C ASP A 175 -19.10 10.65 -6.98
N GLU A 176 -19.58 11.67 -6.27
CA GLU A 176 -20.15 12.91 -6.79
C GLU A 176 -19.08 13.80 -7.45
N LYS A 177 -17.84 13.72 -6.96
CA LYS A 177 -16.71 14.52 -7.46
C LYS A 177 -15.49 13.63 -7.68
N PRO A 178 -15.54 12.63 -8.57
CA PRO A 178 -14.41 11.72 -8.73
C PRO A 178 -13.16 12.45 -9.23
N LEU A 179 -11.98 12.03 -8.79
CA LEU A 179 -10.74 12.42 -9.46
C LEU A 179 -10.51 11.48 -10.65
N GLY A 180 -10.91 11.94 -11.84
CA GLY A 180 -10.72 11.21 -13.09
C GLY A 180 -9.26 11.00 -13.45
N ALA A 181 -8.93 9.84 -14.02
CA ALA A 181 -7.60 9.45 -14.44
C ALA A 181 -7.58 8.92 -15.88
N ARG A 182 -6.47 9.16 -16.57
CA ARG A 182 -6.15 8.52 -17.86
C ARG A 182 -4.85 7.76 -17.73
N ILE A 183 -4.85 6.53 -18.22
CA ILE A 183 -3.65 5.69 -18.30
C ILE A 183 -3.31 5.36 -19.76
N ASP A 184 -2.02 5.19 -20.06
CA ASP A 184 -1.55 4.67 -21.35
C ASP A 184 -1.58 3.13 -21.40
N GLY A 185 -1.18 2.55 -22.54
CA GLY A 185 -1.13 1.10 -22.72
C GLY A 185 -0.11 0.36 -21.83
N ARG A 186 0.72 1.08 -21.08
CA ARG A 186 1.64 0.53 -20.07
C ARG A 186 1.13 0.74 -18.65
N GLY A 187 -0.05 1.33 -18.47
CA GLY A 187 -0.63 1.67 -17.18
C GLY A 187 -0.06 2.95 -16.55
N ARG A 188 0.73 3.75 -17.28
CA ARG A 188 1.25 5.02 -16.76
C ARG A 188 0.13 6.05 -16.75
N ILE A 189 -0.03 6.77 -15.63
CA ILE A 189 -0.99 7.87 -15.55
C ILE A 189 -0.48 9.04 -16.38
N THR A 190 -1.26 9.44 -17.39
CA THR A 190 -0.96 10.55 -18.28
C THR A 190 -1.73 11.82 -17.93
N ALA A 191 -2.85 11.69 -17.22
CA ALA A 191 -3.66 12.83 -16.78
C ALA A 191 -4.48 12.48 -15.53
N LEU A 192 -4.69 13.50 -14.68
CA LEU A 192 -5.60 13.48 -13.53
C LEU A 192 -6.50 14.70 -13.56
N GLY A 193 -7.72 14.58 -13.03
CA GLY A 193 -8.73 15.65 -13.04
C GLY A 193 -9.39 15.87 -14.39
N ILE A 194 -9.43 14.84 -15.23
CA ILE A 194 -10.13 14.90 -16.52
C ILE A 194 -11.65 14.83 -16.32
N PRO A 195 -12.44 15.56 -17.13
CA PRO A 195 -13.90 15.40 -17.15
C PRO A 195 -14.30 14.05 -17.74
N GLU A 196 -15.48 13.55 -17.36
CA GLU A 196 -16.09 12.30 -17.86
C GLU A 196 -15.09 11.12 -17.97
N PRO A 197 -14.38 10.80 -16.88
CA PRO A 197 -13.36 9.78 -16.92
C PRO A 197 -13.95 8.37 -17.01
N ALA A 198 -13.28 7.49 -17.77
CA ALA A 198 -13.55 6.04 -17.70
C ALA A 198 -13.00 5.39 -16.43
N LEU A 199 -12.04 6.04 -15.75
CA LEU A 199 -11.38 5.55 -14.54
C LEU A 199 -11.25 6.68 -13.53
N VAL A 200 -11.53 6.39 -12.26
CA VAL A 200 -11.42 7.36 -11.15
C VAL A 200 -10.55 6.78 -10.05
N THR A 201 -9.94 7.64 -9.22
CA THR A 201 -9.14 7.14 -8.08
C THR A 201 -10.01 6.39 -7.07
N ALA A 202 -9.51 5.26 -6.57
CA ALA A 202 -10.24 4.34 -5.73
C ALA A 202 -9.87 4.42 -4.24
N GLY A 203 -9.34 5.55 -3.77
CA GLY A 203 -8.97 5.74 -2.35
C GLY A 203 -7.76 4.93 -1.86
N MET A 204 -7.08 4.19 -2.74
CA MET A 204 -5.95 3.32 -2.42
C MET A 204 -4.70 3.73 -3.19
N TYR A 205 -3.56 3.82 -2.51
CA TYR A 205 -2.34 4.41 -3.05
C TYR A 205 -1.10 3.69 -2.53
N LEU A 206 -0.24 3.20 -3.42
CA LEU A 206 1.12 2.82 -3.06
C LEU A 206 2.04 4.02 -3.35
N VAL A 207 2.31 4.82 -2.33
CA VAL A 207 2.96 6.14 -2.48
C VAL A 207 4.48 6.00 -2.40
N SER A 208 5.19 6.63 -3.34
CA SER A 208 6.66 6.65 -3.34
C SER A 208 7.24 7.40 -2.14
N ALA A 209 8.46 7.04 -1.75
CA ALA A 209 9.18 7.74 -0.68
C ALA A 209 9.39 9.24 -1.01
N ARG A 210 9.56 9.57 -2.31
CA ARG A 210 9.68 10.95 -2.78
C ARG A 210 8.36 11.68 -2.59
N ALA A 211 7.27 11.18 -3.14
CA ALA A 211 5.95 11.80 -3.06
C ALA A 211 5.58 12.08 -1.59
N ARG A 212 5.72 11.10 -0.69
CA ARG A 212 5.44 11.27 0.75
C ARG A 212 6.13 12.46 1.43
N ARG A 213 7.30 12.89 0.92
CA ARG A 213 8.09 14.03 1.46
C ARG A 213 7.84 15.34 0.75
N LEU A 214 7.16 15.32 -0.40
CA LEU A 214 6.82 16.53 -1.14
C LEU A 214 5.61 17.22 -0.50
N ALA A 215 5.77 18.51 -0.24
CA ALA A 215 4.70 19.38 0.21
C ALA A 215 4.37 20.39 -0.91
N PRO A 216 3.11 20.47 -1.37
CA PRO A 216 2.71 21.45 -2.37
C PRO A 216 2.75 22.87 -1.79
N GLY A 217 3.00 23.87 -2.64
CA GLY A 217 2.74 25.26 -2.31
C GLY A 217 1.25 25.54 -2.10
N ALA A 218 0.91 26.58 -1.33
CA ALA A 218 -0.47 26.96 -1.09
C ALA A 218 -1.16 27.51 -2.36
N PRO A 219 -2.48 27.29 -2.57
CA PRO A 219 -3.40 26.48 -1.76
C PRO A 219 -3.61 25.08 -2.37
N CYS A 220 -3.07 24.04 -1.73
CA CYS A 220 -3.43 22.64 -1.98
C CYS A 220 -3.98 22.09 -0.67
N ALA A 221 -5.29 21.81 -0.62
CA ALA A 221 -5.95 21.35 0.60
C ALA A 221 -6.47 19.91 0.48
N ARG A 222 -6.94 19.49 -0.71
CA ARG A 222 -7.53 18.15 -0.87
C ARG A 222 -6.48 17.18 -1.38
N LEU A 223 -6.53 15.94 -0.89
CA LEU A 223 -5.66 14.86 -1.37
C LEU A 223 -5.69 14.72 -2.91
N ARG A 224 -6.88 14.84 -3.51
CA ARG A 224 -7.02 14.82 -4.97
C ARG A 224 -6.25 15.92 -5.71
N ASP A 225 -6.18 17.13 -5.13
CA ASP A 225 -5.46 18.25 -5.73
C ASP A 225 -3.95 17.97 -5.64
N TYR A 226 -3.52 17.37 -4.53
CA TYR A 226 -2.13 16.94 -4.34
C TYR A 226 -1.71 15.84 -5.31
N LEU A 227 -2.56 14.84 -5.58
CA LEU A 227 -2.29 13.81 -6.59
C LEU A 227 -2.13 14.44 -7.99
N GLY A 228 -3.01 15.38 -8.35
CA GLY A 228 -2.89 16.12 -9.60
C GLY A 228 -1.63 17.00 -9.66
N TRP A 229 -1.23 17.58 -8.52
CA TRP A 229 0.01 18.35 -8.41
C TRP A 229 1.25 17.46 -8.54
N LEU A 230 1.31 16.30 -7.88
CA LEU A 230 2.42 15.35 -8.01
C LEU A 230 2.68 14.98 -9.47
N LEU A 231 1.62 14.69 -10.23
CA LEU A 231 1.74 14.38 -11.66
C LEU A 231 2.38 15.54 -12.44
N LYS A 232 1.99 16.79 -12.13
CA LYS A 232 2.55 18.00 -12.77
C LYS A 232 4.01 18.23 -12.39
N GLU A 233 4.41 17.90 -11.16
CA GLU A 233 5.80 17.94 -10.69
C GLU A 233 6.68 16.80 -11.22
N GLY A 234 6.13 15.96 -12.11
CA GLY A 234 6.86 14.89 -12.77
C GLY A 234 7.04 13.64 -11.92
N GLU A 235 6.24 13.45 -10.87
CA GLU A 235 6.18 12.16 -10.16
C GLU A 235 5.82 11.04 -11.15
N PRO A 236 6.63 9.98 -11.24
CA PRO A 236 6.26 8.81 -12.04
C PRO A 236 5.06 8.11 -11.42
N MET A 237 3.90 8.17 -12.10
CA MET A 237 2.65 7.60 -11.60
C MET A 237 2.12 6.49 -12.49
N TYR A 238 1.67 5.40 -11.87
CA TYR A 238 0.98 4.28 -12.53
C TYR A 238 -0.41 4.07 -11.94
N GLY A 239 -1.32 3.52 -12.74
CA GLY A 239 -2.65 3.12 -12.31
C GLY A 239 -2.78 1.60 -12.37
N GLU A 240 -3.39 1.02 -11.34
CA GLU A 240 -3.82 -0.38 -11.34
C GLU A 240 -5.32 -0.43 -11.11
N THR A 241 -6.04 -1.10 -12.01
CA THR A 241 -7.49 -1.13 -11.98
C THR A 241 -8.01 -2.14 -10.97
N ILE A 242 -8.96 -1.71 -10.15
CA ILE A 242 -9.79 -2.52 -9.28
C ILE A 242 -11.21 -2.35 -9.79
N GLU A 243 -11.80 -3.42 -10.34
CA GLU A 243 -13.09 -3.36 -11.04
C GLU A 243 -14.23 -2.86 -10.15
N THR A 244 -14.17 -3.15 -8.85
CA THR A 244 -15.24 -2.84 -7.91
C THR A 244 -14.66 -2.25 -6.64
N VAL A 245 -14.66 -0.92 -6.57
CA VAL A 245 -14.42 -0.17 -5.34
C VAL A 245 -15.57 0.79 -5.11
N VAL A 246 -16.15 0.72 -3.93
CA VAL A 246 -17.23 1.60 -3.48
C VAL A 246 -16.65 2.58 -2.46
N ASP A 247 -16.79 3.88 -2.73
CA ASP A 247 -16.51 4.92 -1.75
C ASP A 247 -17.72 5.05 -0.82
N VAL A 248 -17.65 4.46 0.38
CA VAL A 248 -18.79 4.33 1.29
C VAL A 248 -19.02 5.66 2.00
N ASP A 249 -19.80 6.54 1.40
CA ASP A 249 -20.01 7.92 1.83
C ASP A 249 -21.49 8.26 2.09
N ARG A 250 -22.41 7.42 1.62
CA ARG A 250 -23.86 7.56 1.74
C ARG A 250 -24.54 6.21 2.00
N ALA A 251 -25.82 6.26 2.36
CA ALA A 251 -26.63 5.05 2.56
C ALA A 251 -26.71 4.16 1.30
N GLU A 252 -26.81 4.78 0.12
CA GLU A 252 -26.80 4.08 -1.17
C GLU A 252 -25.48 3.34 -1.45
N ASP A 253 -24.35 3.90 -1.03
CA ASP A 253 -23.03 3.27 -1.17
C ASP A 253 -22.91 2.05 -0.24
N VAL A 254 -23.42 2.15 0.99
CA VAL A 254 -23.49 1.00 1.91
C VAL A 254 -24.32 -0.12 1.29
N ALA A 255 -25.50 0.19 0.74
CA ALA A 255 -26.36 -0.81 0.09
C ALA A 255 -25.70 -1.44 -1.14
N LEU A 256 -24.97 -0.65 -1.93
CA LEU A 256 -24.20 -1.14 -3.07
C LEU A 256 -23.07 -2.09 -2.62
N ALA A 257 -22.31 -1.70 -1.59
CA ALA A 257 -21.24 -2.51 -1.03
C ALA A 257 -21.78 -3.84 -0.46
N GLU A 258 -22.89 -3.82 0.28
CA GLU A 258 -23.58 -5.03 0.77
C GLU A 258 -24.00 -5.97 -0.36
N SER A 259 -24.62 -5.42 -1.42
CA SER A 259 -25.02 -6.18 -2.61
C SER A 259 -23.83 -6.85 -3.29
N LEU A 260 -22.70 -6.15 -3.39
CA LEU A 260 -21.46 -6.67 -3.96
C LEU A 260 -20.82 -7.74 -3.06
N ALA A 261 -20.87 -7.56 -1.74
CA ALA A 261 -20.35 -8.51 -0.76
C ALA A 261 -21.12 -9.84 -0.77
N ALA A 262 -22.43 -9.79 -1.04
CA ALA A 262 -23.29 -10.98 -1.11
C ALA A 262 -23.10 -11.81 -2.39
N ARG A 263 -22.49 -11.24 -3.44
CA ARG A 263 -22.24 -11.98 -4.70
C ARG A 263 -21.04 -12.92 -4.54
N PRO A 264 -21.14 -14.19 -5.01
CA PRO A 264 -19.98 -15.07 -5.07
C PRO A 264 -18.89 -14.47 -5.96
N SER A 265 -17.65 -14.69 -5.56
CA SER A 265 -16.44 -14.26 -6.28
C SER A 265 -16.20 -15.10 -7.53
#